data_AF-A0A7R7JDJ3-F1
#
_entry.id   AF-A0A7R7JDJ3-F1
#
_cell.length_a   1.000
_cell.length_b   1.000
_cell.length_c   1.000
_cell.angle_alpha   90.00
_cell.angle_beta   90.00
_cell.angle_gamma   90.00
#
_symmetry.space_group_name_H-M   'P 1'
#
loop_
_entity.id
_entity.type
_entity.pdbx_description
1 polymer ?
#
loop_
_entity_poly.entity_id
_entity_poly.type
_entity_poly.pdbx_seq_one_letter_code
_entity_poly.pdbx_strand_id
1 'polypeptide(L)'
;MYRIVLAPWWLLLTLLAGCVTINVYFPAAAAEQAADRIIRDVYGVPQREEAPAQEQPAPAPDSRLESDRPLWVALLEAAVTPAAAAADINVQSPAINRLRAQMKARHQQLEPFYQQGAVGIAANGELRIRDMNAVALRDRARVQQLVAEENRDRQALYAEIARVNGHPEWQDEIRATFARRWVDNAPSGWWYQDAGGSWKQK
;
A
#
# COMPACT_ATOMS: atom_id res chain seq x y z
N MET A 1 54.28 22.67 -41.03
CA MET A 1 53.32 21.55 -41.15
C MET A 1 53.00 21.05 -39.75
N TYR A 2 51.89 21.52 -39.15
CA TYR A 2 51.45 21.07 -37.82
C TYR A 2 50.45 19.92 -38.00
N ARG A 3 50.80 18.71 -37.51
CA ARG A 3 49.83 17.59 -37.40
C ARG A 3 49.06 17.79 -36.10
N ILE A 4 47.83 18.27 -36.21
CA ILE A 4 46.87 18.31 -35.10
C ILE A 4 46.45 16.86 -34.84
N VAL A 5 46.96 16.27 -33.76
CA VAL A 5 46.45 15.00 -33.25
C VAL A 5 45.14 15.32 -32.53
N LEU A 6 44.02 15.13 -33.23
CA LEU A 6 42.68 15.18 -32.66
C LEU A 6 42.55 13.98 -31.70
N ALA A 7 43.00 14.17 -30.46
CA ALA A 7 42.71 13.25 -29.37
C ALA A 7 41.18 13.11 -29.26
N PRO A 8 40.64 11.89 -29.06
CA PRO A 8 39.21 11.64 -29.05
C PRO A 8 38.60 12.21 -27.77
N TRP A 9 38.32 13.51 -27.73
CA TRP A 9 37.59 14.18 -26.65
C TRP A 9 36.19 13.62 -26.41
N TRP A 10 35.69 12.80 -27.33
CA TRP A 10 34.45 12.05 -27.20
C TRP A 10 34.52 10.92 -26.17
N LEU A 11 35.71 10.40 -25.84
CA LEU A 11 35.85 9.32 -24.84
C LEU A 11 35.83 9.82 -23.39
N LEU A 12 36.10 11.11 -23.16
CA LEU A 12 36.13 11.69 -21.80
C LEU A 12 34.75 12.16 -21.31
N LEU A 13 33.79 12.34 -22.22
CA LEU A 13 32.44 12.85 -21.93
C LEU A 13 31.41 11.76 -21.56
N THR A 14 31.73 10.47 -21.78
CA THR A 14 30.81 9.35 -21.52
C THR A 14 30.87 8.79 -20.09
N LEU A 15 31.83 9.23 -19.27
CA LEU A 15 32.07 8.73 -17.91
C LEU A 15 31.31 9.45 -16.78
N LEU A 16 30.41 10.40 -17.13
CA LEU A 16 29.61 11.17 -16.15
C LEU A 16 28.15 10.70 -16.02
N ALA A 17 27.81 9.52 -16.54
CA ALA A 17 26.46 8.96 -16.42
C ALA A 17 26.30 8.18 -15.10
N GLY A 18 25.64 8.81 -14.13
CA GLY A 18 24.71 8.09 -13.26
C GLY A 18 25.13 7.83 -11.81
N CYS A 19 25.46 8.86 -11.04
CA CYS A 19 25.04 8.83 -9.63
C CYS A 19 23.51 8.98 -9.61
N VAL A 20 22.77 7.89 -9.86
CA VAL A 20 21.34 7.85 -9.53
C VAL A 20 21.27 7.83 -8.02
N THR A 21 20.93 8.96 -7.41
CA THR A 21 20.46 8.99 -6.03
C THR A 21 19.18 8.18 -6.02
N ILE A 22 19.25 6.88 -5.75
CA ILE A 22 18.07 6.05 -5.49
C ILE A 22 17.53 6.54 -4.14
N ASN A 23 16.79 7.65 -4.17
CA ASN A 23 15.98 8.07 -3.05
C ASN A 23 14.82 7.07 -3.02
N VAL A 24 14.97 5.99 -2.24
CA VAL A 24 13.93 4.98 -2.10
C VAL A 24 12.75 5.63 -1.39
N TYR A 25 11.82 6.14 -2.19
CA TYR A 25 10.56 6.68 -1.71
C TYR A 25 9.62 5.54 -1.31
N PHE A 26 8.75 5.79 -0.33
CA PHE A 26 7.73 4.83 0.10
C PHE A 26 6.86 4.38 -1.09
N PRO A 27 6.78 3.07 -1.41
CA PRO A 27 6.05 2.59 -2.58
C PRO A 27 4.53 2.56 -2.33
N ALA A 28 3.91 3.73 -2.33
CA ALA A 28 2.51 3.92 -1.91
C ALA A 28 1.51 3.03 -2.65
N ALA A 29 1.64 2.87 -3.97
CA ALA A 29 0.73 2.03 -4.76
C ALA A 29 0.84 0.55 -4.37
N ALA A 30 2.05 0.03 -4.17
CA ALA A 30 2.26 -1.35 -3.71
C ALA A 30 1.72 -1.54 -2.29
N ALA A 31 1.88 -0.54 -1.43
CA ALA A 31 1.32 -0.53 -0.08
C ALA A 31 -0.22 -0.58 -0.07
N GLU A 32 -0.87 0.19 -0.96
CA GLU A 32 -2.34 0.21 -1.10
C GLU A 32 -2.88 -1.15 -1.56
N GLN A 33 -2.24 -1.77 -2.55
CA GLN A 33 -2.61 -3.11 -3.01
C GLN A 33 -2.39 -4.17 -1.92
N ALA A 34 -1.27 -4.10 -1.20
CA ALA A 34 -0.99 -5.00 -0.10
C ALA A 34 -2.01 -4.84 1.05
N ALA A 35 -2.36 -3.60 1.38
CA ALA A 35 -3.39 -3.29 2.36
C ALA A 35 -4.75 -3.87 1.96
N ASP A 36 -5.17 -3.68 0.71
CA ASP A 36 -6.41 -4.26 0.19
C ASP A 36 -6.47 -5.77 0.33
N ARG A 37 -5.41 -6.47 -0.09
CA ARG A 37 -5.36 -7.94 0.00
C ARG A 37 -5.50 -8.43 1.44
N ILE A 38 -4.83 -7.76 2.38
CA ILE A 38 -4.90 -8.09 3.81
C ILE A 38 -6.29 -7.78 4.37
N ILE A 39 -6.82 -6.59 4.10
CA ILE A 39 -8.09 -6.13 4.66
C ILE A 39 -9.25 -6.98 4.15
N ARG A 40 -9.28 -7.30 2.86
CA ARG A 40 -10.30 -8.20 2.28
C ARG A 40 -10.25 -9.59 2.91
N ASP A 41 -9.05 -10.14 3.14
CA ASP A 41 -8.90 -11.43 3.85
C ASP A 41 -9.41 -11.37 5.29
N VAL A 42 -9.12 -10.29 6.02
CA VAL A 42 -9.64 -10.07 7.38
C VAL A 42 -11.17 -9.95 7.39
N TYR A 43 -11.75 -9.21 6.42
CA TYR A 43 -13.21 -9.11 6.24
C TYR A 43 -13.85 -10.40 5.71
N GLY A 44 -13.06 -11.39 5.29
CA GLY A 44 -13.57 -12.64 4.73
C GLY A 44 -14.20 -12.48 3.34
N VAL A 45 -13.93 -11.38 2.64
CA VAL A 45 -14.27 -11.23 1.23
C VAL A 45 -13.29 -12.09 0.43
N PRO A 46 -13.76 -13.09 -0.37
CA PRO A 46 -12.87 -13.90 -1.17
C PRO A 46 -12.00 -12.99 -2.03
N GLN A 47 -10.69 -13.23 -2.01
CA GLN A 47 -9.84 -12.65 -3.05
C GLN A 47 -10.39 -13.17 -4.37
N ARG A 48 -10.91 -12.28 -5.23
CA ARG A 48 -10.83 -12.60 -6.66
C ARG A 48 -9.35 -12.83 -6.88
N GLU A 49 -8.98 -13.99 -7.39
CA GLU A 49 -7.63 -14.24 -7.88
C GLU A 49 -7.30 -13.06 -8.78
N GLU A 50 -6.52 -12.13 -8.23
CA GLU A 50 -5.93 -11.05 -8.98
C GLU A 50 -5.01 -11.80 -9.93
N ALA A 51 -5.48 -11.94 -11.17
CA ALA A 51 -4.63 -12.33 -12.29
C ALA A 51 -3.31 -11.57 -12.10
N PRO A 52 -2.16 -12.26 -12.26
CA PRO A 52 -0.84 -11.72 -11.93
C PRO A 52 -0.81 -10.29 -12.42
N ALA A 53 -0.51 -9.36 -11.49
CA ALA A 53 -0.53 -7.92 -11.74
C ALA A 53 -0.13 -7.71 -13.19
N GLN A 54 -1.12 -7.40 -14.04
CA GLN A 54 -0.80 -7.02 -15.40
C GLN A 54 0.08 -5.80 -15.15
N GLU A 55 1.37 -5.95 -15.43
CA GLU A 55 2.20 -4.83 -15.85
C GLU A 55 1.27 -4.01 -16.71
N GLN A 56 0.85 -2.86 -16.16
CA GLN A 56 0.14 -1.88 -16.94
C GLN A 56 1.05 -1.73 -18.15
N PRO A 57 0.64 -2.15 -19.36
CA PRO A 57 1.49 -1.96 -20.50
C PRO A 57 1.74 -0.46 -20.49
N ALA A 58 3.01 -0.07 -20.46
CA ALA A 58 3.37 1.29 -20.84
C ALA A 58 2.48 1.62 -22.04
N PRO A 59 1.80 2.79 -22.04
CA PRO A 59 0.81 3.13 -23.07
C PRO A 59 1.40 2.70 -24.39
N ALA A 60 0.73 1.74 -25.06
CA ALA A 60 1.24 1.17 -26.29
C ALA A 60 1.70 2.35 -27.14
N PRO A 61 2.96 2.37 -27.62
CA PRO A 61 3.39 3.47 -28.47
C PRO A 61 2.33 3.56 -29.55
N ASP A 62 1.69 4.72 -29.64
CA ASP A 62 0.58 4.93 -30.57
C ASP A 62 1.16 4.68 -31.97
N SER A 63 0.95 3.46 -32.50
CA SER A 63 1.49 2.97 -33.77
C SER A 63 0.77 3.62 -34.96
N ARG A 64 0.51 4.92 -34.85
CA ARG A 64 0.04 5.77 -35.96
C ARG A 64 1.16 6.58 -36.61
N LEU A 65 2.40 6.44 -36.12
CA LEU A 65 3.61 7.04 -36.71
C LEU A 65 4.66 5.99 -37.11
N GLU A 66 4.29 4.72 -37.26
CA GLU A 66 5.23 3.62 -37.51
C GLU A 66 5.70 3.51 -38.98
N SER A 67 5.15 4.33 -39.88
CA SER A 67 5.53 4.27 -41.29
C SER A 67 6.82 5.02 -41.64
N ASP A 68 7.41 5.81 -40.74
CA ASP A 68 8.57 6.65 -41.06
C ASP A 68 9.47 6.95 -39.84
N ARG A 69 9.69 5.95 -38.97
CA ARG A 69 10.56 6.11 -37.79
C ARG A 69 12.05 6.04 -38.20
N PRO A 70 12.83 7.12 -38.02
CA PRO A 70 14.24 7.09 -38.38
C PRO A 70 15.06 6.29 -37.36
N LEU A 71 16.07 5.57 -37.84
CA LEU A 71 16.88 4.60 -37.07
C LEU A 71 17.50 5.16 -35.77
N TRP A 72 17.72 6.48 -35.70
CA TRP A 72 18.27 7.14 -34.51
C TRP A 72 17.29 7.18 -33.33
N VAL A 73 15.97 7.18 -33.57
CA VAL A 73 14.95 7.11 -32.50
C VAL A 73 14.95 5.71 -31.88
N ALA A 74 15.04 4.66 -32.70
CA ALA A 74 15.11 3.28 -32.22
C ALA A 74 16.38 3.01 -31.38
N LEU A 75 17.51 3.63 -31.77
CA LEU A 75 18.76 3.58 -31.00
C LEU A 75 18.67 4.33 -29.66
N LEU A 76 17.95 5.45 -29.61
CA LEU A 76 17.71 6.21 -28.37
C LEU A 76 16.78 5.44 -27.41
N GLU A 77 15.69 4.86 -27.93
CA GLU A 77 14.78 4.03 -27.12
C GLU A 77 15.47 2.78 -26.59
N ALA A 78 16.35 2.14 -27.38
CA ALA A 78 17.16 1.02 -26.92
C ALA A 78 18.22 1.43 -25.87
N ALA A 79 18.66 2.69 -25.87
CA ALA A 79 19.59 3.24 -24.89
C ALA A 79 18.92 3.69 -23.59
N VAL A 80 17.59 3.87 -23.58
CA VAL A 80 16.80 4.19 -22.39
C VAL A 80 16.26 2.89 -21.80
N THR A 81 16.96 2.34 -20.81
CA THR A 81 16.39 1.28 -19.99
C THR A 81 15.23 1.85 -19.18
N PRO A 82 14.02 1.24 -19.20
CA PRO A 82 12.94 1.66 -18.31
C PRO A 82 13.36 1.37 -16.87
N ALA A 83 13.84 2.40 -16.19
CA ALA A 83 14.12 2.37 -14.76
C ALA A 83 12.83 2.68 -13.99
N ALA A 84 11.97 1.69 -13.81
CA ALA A 84 10.82 1.77 -12.91
C ALA A 84 10.33 0.38 -12.48
N ALA A 85 11.15 -0.36 -11.73
CA ALA A 85 10.60 -1.39 -10.86
C ALA A 85 10.24 -0.70 -9.54
N ALA A 86 8.96 -0.39 -9.33
CA ALA A 86 8.49 0.02 -8.00
C ALA A 86 8.83 -1.11 -7.02
N ALA A 87 9.42 -0.76 -5.87
CA ALA A 87 9.68 -1.74 -4.82
C ALA A 87 8.34 -2.38 -4.40
N ASP A 88 8.23 -3.69 -4.53
CA ASP A 88 7.07 -4.43 -4.02
C ASP A 88 7.11 -4.45 -2.48
N ILE A 89 5.97 -4.27 -1.82
CA ILE A 89 5.89 -4.40 -0.36
C ILE A 89 5.68 -5.87 -0.02
N ASN A 90 6.70 -6.45 0.61
CA ASN A 90 6.61 -7.78 1.16
C ASN A 90 5.64 -7.80 2.36
N VAL A 91 4.56 -8.57 2.22
CA VAL A 91 3.59 -8.85 3.29
C VAL A 91 3.54 -10.33 3.67
N GLN A 92 4.58 -11.07 3.32
CA GLN A 92 4.72 -12.49 3.58
C GLN A 92 5.78 -12.71 4.66
N SER A 93 5.31 -12.90 5.89
CA SER A 93 6.15 -13.39 6.99
C SER A 93 5.33 -14.26 7.94
N PRO A 94 5.94 -15.19 8.69
CA PRO A 94 5.22 -15.97 9.70
C PRO A 94 4.51 -15.08 10.74
N ALA A 95 5.09 -13.93 11.08
CA ALA A 95 4.50 -12.98 12.02
C ALA A 95 3.29 -12.26 11.41
N ILE A 96 3.40 -11.78 10.16
CA ILE A 96 2.27 -11.16 9.43
C ILE A 96 1.14 -12.17 9.28
N ASN A 97 1.44 -13.42 8.91
CA ASN A 97 0.44 -14.47 8.77
C ASN A 97 -0.32 -14.72 10.08
N ARG A 98 0.39 -14.75 11.22
CA ARG A 98 -0.23 -14.89 12.53
C ARG A 98 -1.15 -13.72 12.87
N LEU A 99 -0.67 -12.48 12.65
CA LEU A 99 -1.46 -11.27 12.92
C LEU A 99 -2.73 -11.24 12.06
N ARG A 100 -2.63 -11.53 10.76
CA ARG A 100 -3.80 -11.62 9.87
C ARG A 100 -4.83 -12.64 10.35
N ALA A 101 -4.37 -13.82 10.77
CA ALA A 101 -5.26 -14.85 11.31
C ALA A 101 -5.96 -14.40 12.60
N GLN A 102 -5.24 -13.74 13.51
CA GLN A 102 -5.81 -13.18 14.74
C GLN A 102 -6.83 -12.08 14.46
N MET A 103 -6.48 -11.13 13.58
CA MET A 103 -7.37 -10.05 13.16
C MET A 103 -8.64 -10.60 12.47
N LYS A 104 -8.50 -11.58 11.58
CA LYS A 104 -9.64 -12.25 10.92
C LYS A 104 -10.57 -12.95 11.91
N ALA A 105 -10.03 -13.69 12.87
CA ALA A 105 -10.82 -14.34 13.91
C ALA A 105 -11.52 -13.32 14.82
N ARG A 106 -10.86 -12.21 15.15
CA ARG A 106 -11.43 -11.13 15.95
C ARG A 106 -12.48 -10.34 15.18
N HIS A 107 -12.28 -10.16 13.89
CA HIS A 107 -13.20 -9.45 13.01
C HIS A 107 -14.62 -10.06 13.06
N GLN A 108 -14.73 -11.39 13.03
CA GLN A 108 -16.00 -12.11 13.19
C GLN A 108 -16.73 -11.78 14.51
N GLN A 109 -15.99 -11.46 15.56
CA GLN A 109 -16.54 -11.08 16.86
C GLN A 109 -16.89 -9.59 16.95
N LEU A 110 -16.19 -8.76 16.17
CA LEU A 110 -16.42 -7.31 16.08
C LEU A 110 -17.60 -6.97 15.17
N GLU A 111 -17.92 -7.84 14.21
CA GLU A 111 -18.96 -7.64 13.19
C GLU A 111 -20.31 -7.16 13.76
N PRO A 112 -20.89 -7.76 14.82
CA PRO A 112 -22.15 -7.28 15.37
C PRO A 112 -22.07 -5.84 15.89
N PHE A 113 -20.91 -5.42 16.40
CA PHE A 113 -20.72 -4.07 16.93
C PHE A 113 -20.52 -3.02 15.83
N TYR A 114 -20.01 -3.40 14.65
CA TYR A 114 -20.01 -2.52 13.48
C TYR A 114 -21.43 -2.33 12.95
N GLN A 115 -22.20 -3.41 12.82
CA GLN A 115 -23.58 -3.39 12.32
C GLN A 115 -24.51 -2.58 13.21
N GLN A 116 -24.32 -2.65 14.53
CA GLN A 116 -25.05 -1.81 15.51
C GLN A 116 -24.57 -0.35 15.52
N GLY A 117 -23.48 -0.04 14.81
CA GLY A 117 -22.82 1.26 14.85
C GLY A 117 -22.17 1.61 16.19
N ALA A 118 -21.97 0.64 17.07
CA ALA A 118 -21.30 0.85 18.34
C ALA A 118 -19.80 1.10 18.17
N VAL A 119 -19.18 0.45 17.19
CA VAL A 119 -17.76 0.59 16.84
C VAL A 119 -17.64 1.18 15.44
N GLY A 120 -16.65 2.05 15.24
CA GLY A 120 -16.31 2.60 13.93
C GLY A 120 -14.80 2.79 13.76
N ILE A 121 -14.40 3.12 12.53
CA ILE A 121 -13.00 3.33 12.14
C ILE A 121 -12.65 4.81 12.32
N ALA A 122 -11.69 5.14 13.17
CA ALA A 122 -11.18 6.49 13.35
C ALA A 122 -10.30 6.93 12.17
N ALA A 123 -10.04 8.24 12.07
CA ALA A 123 -9.30 8.83 10.95
C ALA A 123 -7.85 8.29 10.83
N ASN A 124 -7.28 7.79 11.93
CA ASN A 124 -5.96 7.15 11.97
C ASN A 124 -5.99 5.65 11.62
N GLY A 125 -7.16 5.11 11.27
CA GLY A 125 -7.32 3.70 10.93
C GLY A 125 -7.47 2.76 12.13
N GLU A 126 -7.57 3.27 13.34
CA GLU A 126 -7.85 2.46 14.53
C GLU A 126 -9.36 2.31 14.74
N LEU A 127 -9.77 1.28 15.48
CA LEU A 127 -11.15 1.16 15.93
C LEU A 127 -11.40 2.02 17.16
N ARG A 128 -12.59 2.61 17.20
CA ARG A 128 -13.11 3.30 18.38
C ARG A 128 -14.53 2.87 18.68
N ILE A 129 -14.83 2.77 19.97
CA ILE A 129 -16.22 2.70 20.44
C ILE A 129 -16.81 4.09 20.27
N ARG A 130 -17.72 4.20 19.31
CA ARG A 130 -18.43 5.42 18.95
C ARG A 130 -19.62 5.64 19.87
N ASP A 131 -20.39 4.58 20.12
CA ASP A 131 -21.58 4.63 20.96
C ASP A 131 -21.65 3.39 21.87
N MET A 132 -21.32 3.59 23.15
CA MET A 132 -21.41 2.55 24.17
C MET A 132 -22.86 2.24 24.58
N ASN A 133 -23.80 3.15 24.32
CA ASN A 133 -25.22 2.93 24.64
C ASN A 133 -25.88 1.97 23.66
N ALA A 134 -25.35 1.86 22.44
CA ALA A 134 -25.72 0.83 21.48
C ALA A 134 -25.28 -0.59 21.90
N VAL A 135 -24.40 -0.72 22.90
CA VAL A 135 -23.88 -2.02 23.38
C VAL A 135 -24.61 -2.48 24.64
N ALA A 136 -25.16 -3.69 24.58
CA ALA A 136 -25.77 -4.35 25.74
C ALA A 136 -24.79 -4.43 26.92
N LEU A 137 -25.29 -4.22 28.15
CA LEU A 137 -24.45 -4.11 29.35
C LEU A 137 -23.49 -5.30 29.53
N ARG A 138 -23.96 -6.52 29.24
CA ARG A 138 -23.17 -7.76 29.32
C ARG A 138 -21.99 -7.83 28.34
N ASP A 139 -22.05 -7.09 27.24
CA ASP A 139 -21.10 -7.14 26.13
C ASP A 139 -20.09 -5.97 26.17
N ARG A 140 -20.24 -5.00 27.09
CA ARG A 140 -19.41 -3.79 27.16
C ARG A 140 -17.93 -4.07 27.43
N ALA A 141 -17.63 -4.95 28.38
CA ALA A 141 -16.26 -5.35 28.67
C ALA A 141 -15.63 -6.07 27.46
N ARG A 142 -16.43 -6.92 26.78
CA ARG A 142 -15.99 -7.65 25.60
C ARG A 142 -15.64 -6.72 24.45
N VAL A 143 -16.49 -5.75 24.09
CA VAL A 143 -16.20 -4.82 22.99
C VAL A 143 -14.98 -3.95 23.27
N GLN A 144 -14.75 -3.54 24.52
CA GLN A 144 -13.56 -2.79 24.91
C GLN A 144 -12.29 -3.61 24.69
N GLN A 145 -12.29 -4.88 25.12
CA GLN A 145 -11.18 -5.78 24.92
C GLN A 145 -10.92 -6.03 23.43
N LEU A 146 -11.96 -6.32 22.65
CA LEU A 146 -11.83 -6.58 21.22
C LEU A 146 -11.25 -5.36 20.47
N VAL A 147 -11.72 -4.15 20.78
CA VAL A 147 -11.18 -2.91 20.17
C VAL A 147 -9.72 -2.69 20.54
N ALA A 148 -9.36 -2.90 21.81
CA ALA A 148 -7.98 -2.73 22.27
C ALA A 148 -7.02 -3.73 21.62
N GLU A 149 -7.42 -5.01 21.56
CA GLU A 149 -6.62 -6.07 20.93
C GLU A 149 -6.47 -5.86 19.43
N GLU A 150 -7.55 -5.45 18.74
CA GLU A 150 -7.49 -5.15 17.31
C GLU A 150 -6.52 -4.01 17.01
N ASN A 151 -6.57 -2.93 17.77
CA ASN A 151 -5.67 -1.80 17.58
C ASN A 151 -4.21 -2.18 17.86
N ARG A 152 -3.96 -3.01 18.88
CA ARG A 152 -2.63 -3.55 19.15
C ARG A 152 -2.11 -4.38 17.98
N ASP A 153 -2.93 -5.25 17.40
CA ASP A 153 -2.51 -6.10 16.27
C ASP A 153 -2.32 -5.27 14.98
N ARG A 154 -3.12 -4.22 14.75
CA ARG A 154 -2.90 -3.27 13.65
C ARG A 154 -1.53 -2.59 13.77
N GLN A 155 -1.20 -2.09 14.95
CA GLN A 155 0.10 -1.45 15.20
C GLN A 155 1.26 -2.45 14.99
N ALA A 156 1.12 -3.68 15.51
CA ALA A 156 2.12 -4.74 15.30
C ALA A 156 2.27 -5.14 13.83
N LEU A 157 1.16 -5.18 13.07
CA LEU A 157 1.17 -5.47 11.64
C LEU A 157 1.97 -4.41 10.86
N TYR A 158 1.73 -3.12 11.13
CA TYR A 158 2.44 -2.04 10.43
C TYR A 158 3.94 -2.05 10.75
N ALA A 159 4.30 -2.25 12.02
CA ALA A 159 5.69 -2.36 12.43
C ALA A 159 6.38 -3.57 11.78
N GLU A 160 5.70 -4.72 11.70
CA GLU A 160 6.27 -5.93 11.09
C GLU A 160 6.41 -5.78 9.57
N ILE A 161 5.44 -5.18 8.87
CA ILE A 161 5.57 -4.88 7.43
C ILE A 161 6.77 -3.97 7.20
N ALA A 162 6.91 -2.87 7.95
CA ALA A 162 8.06 -1.98 7.86
C ALA A 162 9.39 -2.73 8.07
N ARG A 163 9.45 -3.57 9.11
CA ARG A 163 10.64 -4.35 9.48
C ARG A 163 11.04 -5.37 8.42
N VAL A 164 10.10 -6.15 7.87
CA VAL A 164 10.44 -7.20 6.87
C VAL A 164 10.80 -6.62 5.52
N ASN A 165 10.41 -5.37 5.25
CA ASN A 165 10.84 -4.62 4.07
C ASN A 165 12.16 -3.87 4.29
N GLY A 166 12.78 -3.96 5.46
CA GLY A 166 14.06 -3.29 5.75
C GLY A 166 13.94 -1.79 5.96
N HIS A 167 12.72 -1.27 6.10
CA HIS A 167 12.41 0.16 6.23
C HIS A 167 11.51 0.42 7.46
N PRO A 168 12.03 0.30 8.70
CA PRO A 168 11.25 0.60 9.92
C PRO A 168 10.65 2.01 9.92
N GLU A 169 11.30 2.96 9.24
CA GLU A 169 10.84 4.33 9.07
C GLU A 169 9.52 4.45 8.30
N TRP A 170 9.14 3.47 7.47
CA TRP A 170 7.88 3.49 6.70
C TRP A 170 6.64 3.17 7.53
N GLN A 171 6.79 2.85 8.82
CA GLN A 171 5.66 2.42 9.64
C GLN A 171 4.51 3.43 9.65
N ASP A 172 4.82 4.73 9.67
CA ASP A 172 3.80 5.79 9.70
C ASP A 172 3.07 5.95 8.35
N GLU A 173 3.79 5.87 7.23
CA GLU A 173 3.21 5.87 5.89
C GLU A 173 2.39 4.60 5.62
N ILE A 174 2.85 3.44 6.10
CA ILE A 174 2.08 2.19 6.08
C ILE A 174 0.79 2.36 6.87
N ARG A 175 0.85 2.87 8.10
CA ARG A 175 -0.34 3.13 8.93
C ARG A 175 -1.32 4.06 8.22
N ALA A 176 -0.83 5.19 7.68
CA ALA A 176 -1.67 6.14 6.96
C ALA A 176 -2.34 5.53 5.73
N THR A 177 -1.62 4.67 5.02
CA THR A 177 -2.15 3.94 3.85
C THR A 177 -3.25 2.98 4.27
N PHE A 178 -2.98 2.10 5.25
CA PHE A 178 -3.98 1.18 5.77
C PHE A 178 -5.20 1.88 6.37
N ALA A 179 -5.03 3.04 7.03
CA ALA A 179 -6.14 3.81 7.58
C ALA A 179 -7.18 4.15 6.51
N ARG A 180 -6.72 4.67 5.36
CA ARG A 180 -7.59 4.95 4.21
C ARG A 180 -8.22 3.66 3.67
N ARG A 181 -7.41 2.61 3.46
CA ARG A 181 -7.88 1.35 2.89
C ARG A 181 -8.87 0.60 3.78
N TRP A 182 -8.77 0.70 5.11
CA TRP A 182 -9.74 0.12 6.04
C TRP A 182 -11.13 0.72 5.84
N VAL A 183 -11.20 2.04 5.69
CA VAL A 183 -12.44 2.75 5.40
C VAL A 183 -12.91 2.41 3.99
N ASP A 184 -12.04 2.45 2.98
CA ASP A 184 -12.41 2.20 1.58
C ASP A 184 -13.05 0.82 1.38
N ASN A 185 -12.49 -0.21 2.01
CA ASN A 185 -12.98 -1.59 1.94
C ASN A 185 -14.12 -1.88 2.93
N ALA A 186 -14.46 -0.95 3.84
CA ALA A 186 -15.52 -1.19 4.82
C ALA A 186 -16.89 -1.35 4.11
N PRO A 187 -17.72 -2.32 4.53
CA PRO A 187 -19.09 -2.47 4.04
C PRO A 187 -19.94 -1.20 4.24
N SER A 188 -20.94 -1.02 3.38
CA SER A 188 -21.95 0.03 3.55
C SER A 188 -22.65 -0.10 4.90
N GLY A 189 -23.00 1.04 5.49
CA GLY A 189 -23.62 1.11 6.82
C GLY A 189 -22.62 1.15 7.99
N TRP A 190 -21.33 0.90 7.77
CA TRP A 190 -20.32 1.04 8.83
C TRP A 190 -19.95 2.50 9.08
N TRP A 191 -19.52 2.79 10.30
CA TRP A 191 -19.16 4.13 10.71
C TRP A 191 -17.66 4.37 10.61
N TYR A 192 -17.29 5.54 10.10
CA TYR A 192 -15.90 5.99 10.03
C TYR A 192 -15.80 7.48 10.39
N GLN A 193 -14.62 7.95 10.81
CA GLN A 193 -14.35 9.38 10.97
C GLN A 193 -13.76 9.93 9.67
N ASP A 194 -14.31 11.06 9.21
CA ASP A 194 -13.68 11.85 8.14
C ASP A 194 -12.40 12.54 8.64
N ALA A 195 -11.70 13.24 7.73
CA ALA A 195 -10.47 13.96 8.06
C ALA A 195 -10.64 15.04 9.15
N GLY A 196 -11.87 15.54 9.36
CA GLY A 196 -12.22 16.48 10.42
C GLY A 196 -12.58 15.81 11.75
N GLY A 197 -12.52 14.47 11.83
CA GLY A 197 -12.87 13.69 13.02
C GLY A 197 -14.37 13.48 13.21
N SER A 198 -15.20 13.93 12.25
CA SER A 198 -16.65 13.75 12.33
C SER A 198 -17.05 12.35 11.89
N TRP A 199 -17.99 11.74 12.62
CA TRP A 199 -18.51 10.42 12.26
C TRP A 199 -19.42 10.49 11.04
N LYS A 200 -19.14 9.64 10.05
CA LYS A 200 -19.90 9.41 8.82
C LYS A 200 -20.22 7.93 8.68
N GLN A 201 -21.27 7.64 7.92
CA GLN A 201 -21.65 6.27 7.58
C GLN A 201 -21.30 6.00 6.11
N LYS A 202 -20.71 4.84 5.84
CA LYS A 202 -20.30 4.36 4.52
C LYS A 202 -21.48 3.98 3.64
#